data_AF-A0A7M3YNC4-F1
#
_entry.id   AF-A0A7M3YNC4-F1
#
_cell.length_a   1.000
_cell.length_b   1.000
_cell.length_c   1.000
_cell.angle_alpha   90.00
_cell.angle_beta   90.00
_cell.angle_gamma   90.00
#
_symmetry.space_group_name_H-M   'P 1'
#
loop_
_entity.id
_entity.type
_entity.pdbx_description
1 polymer ?
#
loop_
_entity_poly.entity_id
_entity_poly.type
_entity_poly.pdbx_seq_one_letter_code
_entity_poly.pdbx_strand_id
1 'polypeptide(L)'
;RVGGYQNSANDNVIINGVSEDGAAIGFLGYSYYDEHQSELTAVGLSKNSTHSAMDGIEPIIQPTSDSIRSETYLPLSREIYMNVDNASWGTVLPFFEYAFSGDGQSTILEVGFVPLPESTFNETMAILNLHNSEVMA
;
A
#
# COMPACT_ATOMS: atom_id res chain seq x y z
N ARG A 1 -30.15 6.26 -9.74
CA ARG A 1 -29.88 4.82 -9.47
C ARG A 1 -29.88 4.67 -7.95
N VAL A 2 -30.66 3.74 -7.37
CA VAL A 2 -30.62 3.50 -5.92
C VAL A 2 -29.37 2.66 -5.68
N GLY A 3 -28.29 3.32 -5.29
CA GLY A 3 -26.94 2.78 -5.24
C GLY A 3 -25.99 3.94 -5.01
N GLY A 4 -26.02 4.50 -3.80
CA GLY A 4 -25.09 5.54 -3.38
C GLY A 4 -23.74 4.92 -3.01
N TYR A 5 -23.05 5.57 -2.06
CA TYR A 5 -21.83 5.04 -1.46
C TYR A 5 -22.04 3.64 -0.89
N GLN A 6 -21.11 2.73 -1.20
CA GLN A 6 -20.98 1.41 -0.62
C GLN A 6 -19.54 1.24 -0.16
N ASN A 7 -19.34 0.80 1.08
CA ASN A 7 -18.01 0.53 1.60
C ASN A 7 -17.86 -0.95 1.94
N SER A 8 -16.67 -1.47 1.68
CA SER A 8 -16.28 -2.81 2.05
C SER A 8 -14.82 -2.78 2.46
N ALA A 9 -14.46 -3.54 3.49
CA ALA A 9 -13.06 -3.81 3.81
C ALA A 9 -12.47 -4.93 2.92
N ASN A 10 -13.31 -5.61 2.14
CA ASN A 10 -12.92 -6.63 1.18
C ASN A 10 -12.90 -6.00 -0.22
N ASP A 11 -11.69 -5.86 -0.79
CA ASP A 11 -11.46 -5.25 -2.10
C ASP A 11 -12.17 -5.99 -3.24
N ASN A 12 -12.37 -7.32 -3.15
CA ASN A 12 -13.12 -8.07 -4.17
C ASN A 12 -14.59 -7.63 -4.27
N VAL A 13 -15.18 -7.15 -3.18
CA VAL A 13 -16.54 -6.58 -3.21
C VAL A 13 -16.53 -5.24 -3.95
N ILE A 14 -15.47 -4.45 -3.80
CA ILE A 14 -15.29 -3.17 -4.51
C ILE A 14 -15.10 -3.43 -6.01
N ILE A 15 -14.26 -4.42 -6.37
CA ILE A 15 -14.03 -4.85 -7.76
C ILE A 15 -15.37 -5.22 -8.41
N ASN A 16 -16.13 -6.12 -7.80
CA ASN A 16 -17.44 -6.54 -8.33
C ASN A 16 -18.38 -5.35 -8.52
N GLY A 17 -18.45 -4.45 -7.54
CA GLY A 17 -19.30 -3.25 -7.62
C GLY A 17 -18.91 -2.30 -8.75
N VAL A 18 -17.61 -2.09 -8.98
CA VAL A 18 -17.11 -1.25 -10.09
C VAL A 18 -17.35 -1.92 -11.44
N SER A 19 -17.15 -3.23 -11.54
CA SER A 19 -17.35 -3.99 -12.78
C SER A 19 -18.83 -4.06 -13.22
N GLU A 20 -19.78 -3.92 -12.29
CA GLU A 20 -21.23 -3.92 -12.58
C GLU A 20 -21.79 -2.55 -13.03
N ASP A 21 -21.04 -1.45 -12.86
CA ASP A 21 -21.45 -0.11 -13.26
C ASP A 21 -20.27 0.69 -13.85
N GLY A 22 -20.27 0.86 -15.17
CA GLY A 22 -19.20 1.59 -15.88
C GLY A 22 -19.06 3.08 -15.53
N ALA A 23 -19.95 3.64 -14.72
CA ALA A 23 -19.81 4.99 -14.15
C ALA A 23 -19.29 5.00 -12.70
N ALA A 24 -19.07 3.84 -12.08
CA ALA A 24 -18.60 3.73 -10.71
C ALA A 24 -17.11 4.07 -10.58
N ILE A 25 -16.73 4.51 -9.37
CA ILE A 25 -15.35 4.75 -8.97
C ILE A 25 -15.15 4.02 -7.64
N GLY A 26 -14.08 3.23 -7.55
CA GLY A 26 -13.68 2.51 -6.35
C GLY A 26 -12.29 2.91 -5.88
N PHE A 27 -12.03 2.74 -4.58
CA PHE A 27 -10.70 2.85 -3.98
C PHE A 27 -10.36 1.49 -3.37
N LEU A 28 -9.26 0.89 -3.82
CA LEU A 28 -8.84 -0.46 -3.41
C LEU A 28 -7.31 -0.57 -3.44
N GLY A 29 -6.78 -1.63 -2.82
CA GLY A 29 -5.35 -1.91 -2.82
C GLY A 29 -4.76 -2.14 -4.21
N TYR A 30 -3.50 -1.74 -4.43
CA TYR A 30 -2.82 -1.89 -5.71
C TYR A 30 -2.69 -3.35 -6.17
N SER A 31 -2.39 -4.29 -5.25
CA SER A 31 -2.25 -5.71 -5.59
C SER A 31 -3.52 -6.26 -6.26
N TYR A 32 -4.69 -5.90 -5.75
CA TYR A 32 -5.97 -6.26 -6.34
C TYR A 32 -6.17 -5.66 -7.74
N TYR A 33 -5.75 -4.41 -7.96
CA TYR A 33 -5.78 -3.82 -9.30
C TYR A 33 -4.80 -4.53 -10.25
N ASP A 34 -3.59 -4.85 -9.79
CA ASP A 34 -2.55 -5.51 -10.59
C ASP A 34 -3.02 -6.87 -11.13
N GLU A 35 -3.76 -7.62 -10.32
CA GLU A 35 -4.39 -8.90 -10.70
C GLU A 35 -5.59 -8.74 -11.66
N HIS A 36 -6.23 -7.56 -11.68
CA HIS A 36 -7.49 -7.31 -12.42
C HIS A 36 -7.34 -6.22 -13.50
N GLN A 37 -6.14 -5.96 -14.01
CA GLN A 37 -5.89 -4.93 -15.04
C GLN A 37 -6.66 -5.18 -16.35
N SER A 38 -7.13 -6.41 -16.60
CA SER A 38 -7.96 -6.72 -17.77
C SER A 38 -9.42 -6.27 -17.63
N GLU A 39 -9.87 -6.01 -16.40
CA GLU A 39 -11.25 -5.65 -16.06
C GLU A 39 -11.36 -4.20 -15.57
N LEU A 40 -10.32 -3.70 -14.91
CA LEU A 40 -10.30 -2.39 -14.28
C LEU A 40 -9.40 -1.40 -15.02
N THR A 41 -9.78 -0.13 -14.98
CA THR A 41 -8.94 0.98 -15.45
C THR A 41 -8.51 1.81 -14.24
N ALA A 42 -7.20 1.95 -14.03
CA ALA A 42 -6.68 2.88 -13.03
C ALA A 42 -6.77 4.33 -13.49
N VAL A 43 -6.98 5.23 -12.53
CA VAL A 43 -7.00 6.68 -12.76
C VAL A 43 -5.62 7.25 -12.44
N GLY A 44 -4.92 7.77 -13.44
CA GLY A 44 -3.64 8.46 -13.21
C GLY A 44 -3.80 9.75 -12.40
N LEU A 45 -2.82 10.07 -11.56
CA LEU A 45 -2.83 11.25 -10.69
C LEU A 45 -1.79 12.28 -11.13
N SER A 46 -2.11 13.56 -10.93
CA SER A 46 -1.13 14.65 -11.01
C SER A 46 -0.76 15.10 -9.60
N LYS A 47 0.50 15.45 -9.37
CA LYS A 47 0.93 16.04 -8.09
C LYS A 47 0.41 17.47 -7.90
N ASN A 48 -0.13 18.09 -8.94
CA ASN A 48 -0.75 19.40 -8.86
C ASN A 48 -2.08 19.32 -8.09
N SER A 49 -2.13 20.00 -6.94
CA SER A 49 -3.32 20.04 -6.07
C SER A 49 -4.27 21.19 -6.36
N THR A 50 -3.95 22.05 -7.33
CA THR A 50 -4.69 23.29 -7.63
C THR A 50 -5.30 23.30 -9.02
N HIS A 51 -4.90 22.39 -9.90
CA HIS A 51 -5.30 22.29 -11.30
C HIS A 51 -5.66 20.85 -11.63
N SER A 52 -6.43 20.66 -12.71
CA SER A 52 -6.77 19.33 -13.18
C SER A 52 -5.53 18.64 -13.76
N ALA A 53 -5.45 17.31 -13.61
CA ALA A 53 -4.47 16.50 -14.33
C ALA A 53 -4.53 16.71 -15.86
N MET A 54 -5.70 17.10 -16.38
CA MET A 54 -5.90 17.39 -17.81
C MET A 54 -5.30 18.73 -18.26
N ASP A 55 -4.96 19.63 -17.34
CA ASP A 55 -4.37 20.93 -17.67
C ASP A 55 -2.91 20.78 -18.12
N GLY A 56 -2.29 19.61 -17.91
CA GLY A 56 -0.96 19.28 -18.39
C GLY A 56 0.18 20.07 -17.72
N ILE A 57 -0.08 20.69 -16.57
CA ILE A 57 0.91 21.47 -15.81
C ILE A 57 1.99 20.54 -15.22
N GLU A 58 1.58 19.39 -14.70
CA GLU A 58 2.47 18.35 -14.19
C GLU A 58 2.12 16.99 -14.80
N PRO A 59 3.09 16.06 -14.90
CA PRO A 59 2.86 14.74 -15.47
C PRO A 59 1.75 13.98 -14.76
N ILE A 60 0.99 13.19 -15.53
CA ILE A 60 0.08 12.20 -14.99
C ILE A 60 0.87 10.94 -14.66
N ILE A 61 0.84 10.54 -13.40
CA ILE A 61 1.51 9.36 -12.86
C ILE A 61 0.49 8.22 -12.77
N GLN A 62 0.80 7.07 -13.34
CA GLN A 62 0.00 5.85 -13.22
C GLN A 62 0.41 5.08 -11.97
N PRO A 63 -0.49 4.30 -11.34
CA PRO A 63 -0.10 3.39 -10.28
C PRO A 63 0.69 2.24 -10.88
N THR A 64 1.94 2.10 -10.47
CA THR A 64 2.83 0.98 -10.77
C THR A 64 3.60 0.65 -9.49
N SER A 65 4.17 -0.55 -9.40
CA SER A 65 5.06 -0.89 -8.28
C SER A 65 6.16 0.15 -8.06
N ASP A 66 6.70 0.72 -9.14
CA ASP A 66 7.72 1.77 -9.07
C ASP A 66 7.18 3.11 -8.60
N SER A 67 6.01 3.57 -9.11
CA SER A 67 5.44 4.86 -8.70
C SER A 67 4.89 4.82 -7.27
N ILE A 68 4.48 3.64 -6.81
CA ILE A 68 4.09 3.38 -5.43
C ILE A 68 5.33 3.37 -4.52
N ARG A 69 6.35 2.57 -4.85
CA ARG A 69 7.60 2.48 -4.06
C ARG A 69 8.31 3.83 -3.97
N SER A 70 8.35 4.60 -5.06
CA SER A 70 9.01 5.92 -5.10
C SER A 70 8.16 7.05 -4.51
N GLU A 71 6.96 6.74 -4.00
CA GLU A 71 6.02 7.73 -3.46
C GLU A 71 5.72 8.86 -4.46
N THR A 72 5.65 8.53 -5.75
CA THR A 72 5.33 9.52 -6.79
C THR A 72 3.84 9.55 -7.13
N TYR A 73 3.11 8.47 -6.88
CA TYR A 73 1.65 8.37 -7.03
C TYR A 73 0.90 8.93 -5.79
N LEU A 74 1.26 10.15 -5.38
CA LEU A 74 0.68 10.80 -4.20
C LEU A 74 -0.72 11.39 -4.48
N PRO A 75 -1.59 11.45 -3.45
CA PRO A 75 -1.38 11.02 -2.06
C PRO A 75 -1.70 9.53 -1.80
N LEU A 76 -1.83 8.70 -2.84
CA LEU A 76 -2.29 7.32 -2.71
C LEU A 76 -1.17 6.29 -2.49
N SER A 77 0.08 6.63 -2.82
CA SER A 77 1.25 5.91 -2.31
C SER A 77 1.36 6.12 -0.80
N ARG A 78 1.35 5.03 -0.03
CA ARG A 78 1.51 5.07 1.43
C ARG A 78 2.17 3.81 1.97
N GLU A 79 2.96 3.99 3.00
CA GLU A 79 3.47 2.90 3.82
C GLU A 79 2.33 2.29 4.67
N ILE A 80 2.44 0.99 4.96
CA ILE A 80 1.55 0.30 5.89
C ILE A 80 2.28 0.18 7.22
N TYR A 81 1.78 0.89 8.23
CA TYR A 81 2.36 0.88 9.56
C TYR A 81 1.83 -0.28 10.40
N MET A 82 2.75 -0.92 11.13
CA MET A 82 2.42 -1.84 12.21
C MET A 82 2.58 -1.10 13.54
N ASN A 83 1.47 -0.85 14.22
CA ASN A 83 1.48 -0.12 15.49
C ASN A 83 1.64 -1.10 16.65
N VAL A 84 2.64 -0.87 17.49
CA VAL A 84 2.98 -1.73 18.63
C VAL A 84 2.89 -0.93 19.92
N ASP A 85 2.24 -1.49 20.93
CA ASP A 85 2.32 -0.96 22.29
C ASP A 85 3.72 -1.21 22.85
N ASN A 86 4.39 -0.17 23.37
CA ASN A 86 5.76 -0.27 23.88
C ASN A 86 5.95 -1.36 24.95
N ALA A 87 4.92 -1.65 25.75
CA ALA A 87 4.99 -2.72 26.76
C ALA A 87 4.88 -4.14 26.15
N SER A 88 4.52 -4.26 24.87
CA SER A 88 4.27 -5.54 24.20
C SER A 88 5.43 -6.03 23.33
N TRP A 89 6.53 -5.27 23.21
CA TRP A 89 7.66 -5.61 22.34
C TRP A 89 8.21 -7.03 22.58
N GLY A 90 8.34 -7.47 23.83
CA GLY A 90 8.83 -8.82 24.13
C GLY A 90 7.94 -9.94 23.57
N THR A 91 6.64 -9.70 23.34
CA THR A 91 5.73 -10.69 22.75
C THR A 91 5.72 -10.65 21.23
N VAL A 92 5.79 -9.45 20.63
CA VAL A 92 5.64 -9.29 19.18
C VAL A 92 6.96 -9.34 18.42
N LEU A 93 8.10 -9.11 19.09
CA LEU A 93 9.41 -9.04 18.44
C LEU A 93 9.71 -10.24 17.52
N PRO A 94 9.45 -11.52 17.89
CA PRO A 94 9.71 -12.65 16.99
C PRO A 94 8.90 -12.60 15.69
N PHE A 95 7.67 -12.06 15.73
CA PHE A 95 6.88 -11.87 14.53
C PHE A 95 7.49 -10.82 13.60
N PHE A 96 7.96 -9.70 14.16
CA PHE A 96 8.65 -8.67 13.38
C PHE A 96 9.99 -9.18 12.81
N GLU A 97 10.78 -9.91 13.59
CA GLU A 97 12.00 -10.54 13.10
C GLU A 97 11.73 -11.48 11.92
N TYR A 98 10.67 -12.29 12.00
CA TYR A 98 10.24 -13.10 10.87
C TYR A 98 9.78 -12.25 9.69
N ALA A 99 8.90 -11.27 9.91
CA ALA A 99 8.33 -10.44 8.85
C ALA A 99 9.42 -9.69 8.05
N PHE A 100 10.50 -9.24 8.72
CA PHE A 100 11.63 -8.55 8.11
C PHE A 100 12.82 -9.46 7.76
N SER A 101 12.72 -10.77 8.01
CA SER A 101 13.66 -11.76 7.49
C SER A 101 13.52 -11.95 5.97
N GLY A 102 14.48 -12.63 5.34
CA GLY A 102 14.39 -12.96 3.92
C GLY A 102 13.12 -13.75 3.56
N ASP A 103 12.72 -14.71 4.40
CA ASP A 103 11.53 -15.54 4.16
C ASP A 103 10.24 -14.72 4.31
N GLY A 104 10.18 -13.85 5.32
CA GLY A 104 9.04 -12.94 5.52
C GLY A 104 8.88 -11.96 4.35
N GLN A 105 9.97 -11.34 3.90
CA GLN A 105 9.95 -10.45 2.75
C GLN A 105 9.58 -11.17 1.45
N SER A 106 10.03 -12.42 1.27
CA SER A 106 9.61 -13.26 0.14
C SER A 106 8.10 -13.53 0.17
N THR A 107 7.53 -13.78 1.35
CA THR A 107 6.09 -14.01 1.51
C THR A 107 5.28 -12.75 1.19
N ILE A 108 5.74 -11.58 1.66
CA ILE A 108 5.10 -10.27 1.39
C ILE A 108 5.08 -9.95 -0.11
N LEU A 109 6.17 -10.27 -0.80
CA LEU A 109 6.28 -10.13 -2.26
C LEU A 109 5.31 -11.06 -2.99
N GLU A 110 5.20 -12.32 -2.56
CA GLU A 110 4.32 -13.32 -3.19
C GLU A 110 2.85 -12.91 -3.14
N VAL A 111 2.40 -12.28 -2.04
CA VAL A 111 1.03 -11.79 -1.89
C VAL A 111 0.78 -10.42 -2.58
N GLY A 112 1.76 -9.89 -3.30
CA GLY A 112 1.59 -8.72 -4.17
C GLY A 112 1.80 -7.35 -3.50
N PHE A 113 2.34 -7.29 -2.28
CA PHE A 113 2.70 -6.00 -1.68
C PHE A 113 3.96 -5.42 -2.32
N VAL A 114 3.99 -4.09 -2.44
CA VAL A 114 5.17 -3.37 -2.92
C VAL A 114 6.21 -3.28 -1.79
N PRO A 115 7.45 -3.77 -2.00
CA PRO A 115 8.53 -3.65 -1.02
C PRO A 115 8.80 -2.21 -0.62
N LEU A 116 9.16 -2.02 0.65
CA LEU A 116 9.61 -0.74 1.17
C LEU A 116 10.82 -0.20 0.39
N PRO A 117 10.96 1.13 0.27
CA PRO A 117 12.23 1.74 -0.10
C PRO A 117 13.35 1.28 0.84
N GLU A 118 14.58 1.19 0.31
CA GLU A 118 15.74 0.74 1.08
C GLU A 118 15.98 1.59 2.33
N SER A 119 15.76 2.91 2.25
CA SER A 119 15.87 3.82 3.39
C SER A 119 14.86 3.46 4.51
N THR A 120 13.58 3.32 4.18
CA THR A 120 12.53 2.97 5.15
C THR A 120 12.77 1.58 5.72
N PHE A 121 13.20 0.62 4.91
CA PHE A 121 13.54 -0.72 5.38
C PHE A 121 14.68 -0.68 6.41
N ASN A 122 15.74 0.06 6.12
CA ASN A 122 16.88 0.21 7.02
C ASN A 122 16.51 0.93 8.33
N GLU A 123 15.67 1.97 8.26
CA GLU A 123 15.11 2.63 9.45
C GLU A 123 14.28 1.67 10.30
N THR A 124 13.46 0.84 9.66
CA THR A 124 12.65 -0.17 10.35
C THR A 124 13.54 -1.21 11.04
N MET A 125 14.58 -1.70 10.36
CA MET A 125 15.55 -2.62 10.96
C MET A 125 16.30 -2.00 12.13
N ALA A 126 16.61 -0.71 12.08
CA ALA A 126 17.22 -0.01 13.22
C ALA A 126 16.30 0.01 14.45
N ILE A 127 14.99 0.25 14.26
CA ILE A 127 14.00 0.20 15.34
C ILE A 127 13.92 -1.21 15.94
N LEU A 128 13.88 -2.26 15.11
CA LEU A 128 13.82 -3.64 15.59
C LEU A 128 15.07 -4.04 16.39
N ASN A 129 16.26 -3.62 15.94
CA ASN A 129 17.51 -3.91 16.64
C ASN A 129 17.60 -3.24 18.02
N LEU A 130 17.00 -2.05 18.19
CA LEU A 130 16.91 -1.39 19.49
C LEU A 130 16.10 -2.25 20.48
N HIS A 131 14.92 -2.72 20.08
CA HIS A 131 14.07 -3.53 20.95
C HIS A 131 14.63 -4.93 21.21
N ASN A 132 15.36 -5.51 20.27
CA ASN A 132 16.08 -6.77 20.52
C ASN A 132 17.13 -6.59 21.62
N SER A 133 17.88 -5.49 21.58
CA SER A 133 18.88 -5.18 22.61
C SER A 133 18.25 -4.96 24.00
N GLU A 134 17.05 -4.38 24.07
CA GLU A 134 16.30 -4.17 25.32
C GLU A 134 15.72 -5.46 25.90
N VAL A 135 15.22 -6.37 25.06
CA VAL A 135 14.63 -7.64 25.50
C VAL A 135 15.70 -8.62 26.00
N MET A 136 16.91 -8.53 25.47
CA MET A 136 18.04 -9.41 25.83
C MET A 136 18.86 -8.92 27.03
N ALA A 137 18.59 -7.72 27.56
CA ALA A 137 19.25 -7.12 28.73
C ALA A 137 18.55 -7.49 30.04
#